data_AF-A0A800F3B5-F1
#
_entry.id   AF-A0A800F3B5-F1
#
_cell.length_a   1.000
_cell.length_b   1.000
_cell.length_c   1.000
_cell.angle_alpha   90.00
_cell.angle_beta   90.00
_cell.angle_gamma   90.00
#
_symmetry.space_group_name_H-M   'P 1'
#
loop_
_entity.id
_entity.type
_entity.pdbx_description
1 polymer ?
#
loop_
_entity_poly.entity_id
_entity_poly.type
_entity_poly.pdbx_seq_one_letter_code
_entity_poly.pdbx_strand_id
1 'polypeptide(L)'
;LTQFGCDNSKVERQPNFIIIFTDDLGYGDLSSYGHPTIRTPHLDKMASEGMRFTQFYVGSSICTPSRAALLTGKLPVQTGMYGNRSVLFPD
;
A
#
# COMPACT_ATOMS: atom_id res chain seq x y z
N LEU A 1 27.72 23.63 -37.28
CA LEU A 1 26.25 23.59 -37.09
C LEU A 1 25.91 22.14 -36.78
N THR A 2 26.04 21.75 -35.51
CA THR A 2 25.79 20.36 -35.08
C THR A 2 24.38 20.29 -34.51
N GLN A 3 23.61 19.36 -35.06
CA GLN A 3 22.16 19.22 -34.97
C GLN A 3 21.71 18.73 -33.59
N PHE A 4 20.81 19.46 -32.93
CA PHE A 4 20.05 18.95 -31.78
C PHE A 4 18.96 18.00 -32.31
N GLY A 5 19.15 16.70 -32.09
CA GLY A 5 18.15 15.68 -32.41
C GLY A 5 17.17 15.47 -31.25
N CYS A 6 15.87 15.56 -31.52
CA CYS A 6 14.84 14.98 -30.66
C CYS A 6 14.91 13.46 -30.79
N ASP A 7 15.50 12.80 -29.80
CA ASP A 7 15.39 11.35 -29.63
C ASP A 7 13.99 11.01 -29.12
N ASN A 8 13.06 10.81 -30.05
CA ASN A 8 11.65 10.54 -29.77
C ASN A 8 11.32 9.04 -29.80
N SER A 9 12.04 8.22 -29.02
CA SER A 9 11.78 6.77 -28.97
C SER A 9 12.18 6.07 -27.66
N LYS A 10 11.97 6.70 -26.50
CA LYS A 10 11.68 5.90 -25.30
C LYS A 10 10.19 5.59 -25.31
N VAL A 11 9.84 4.38 -25.76
CA VAL A 11 8.56 3.78 -25.35
C VAL A 11 8.66 3.66 -23.84
N GLU A 12 8.13 4.66 -23.11
CA GLU A 12 7.95 4.56 -21.68
C GLU A 12 6.99 3.40 -21.45
N ARG A 13 7.56 2.21 -21.21
CA ARG A 13 6.79 1.06 -20.80
C ARG A 13 6.04 1.47 -19.55
N GLN A 14 4.71 1.47 -19.64
CA GLN A 14 3.87 1.77 -18.50
C GLN A 14 4.30 0.88 -17.33
N PRO A 15 4.63 1.45 -16.16
CA PRO A 15 5.07 0.65 -15.03
C PRO A 15 3.93 -0.26 -14.58
N ASN A 16 4.29 -1.47 -14.13
CA ASN A 16 3.33 -2.34 -13.46
C ASN A 16 3.17 -1.87 -12.01
N PHE A 17 1.93 -1.74 -11.57
CA PHE A 17 1.60 -1.42 -10.18
C PHE A 17 1.14 -2.68 -9.46
N ILE A 18 1.89 -3.08 -8.43
CA ILE A 18 1.56 -4.22 -7.57
C ILE A 18 1.29 -3.69 -6.17
N ILE A 19 0.09 -3.97 -5.64
CA ILE A 19 -0.30 -3.61 -4.28
C ILE A 19 -0.25 -4.89 -3.45
N ILE A 20 0.67 -4.95 -2.48
CA ILE A 20 0.73 -6.00 -1.47
C ILE A 20 0.09 -5.43 -0.21
N PHE A 21 -1.10 -5.93 0.14
CA PHE A 21 -1.85 -5.49 1.31
C PHE A 21 -2.06 -6.68 2.25
N THR A 22 -1.52 -6.57 3.47
CA THR A 22 -1.52 -7.64 4.47
C THR A 22 -2.67 -7.45 5.47
N ASP A 23 -3.31 -8.54 5.88
CA ASP A 23 -4.35 -8.52 6.91
C ASP A 23 -3.71 -8.62 8.31
N ASP A 24 -4.23 -7.83 9.26
CA ASP A 24 -3.80 -7.78 10.68
C ASP A 24 -2.28 -7.63 10.95
N LEU A 25 -1.50 -7.12 9.99
CA LEU A 25 -0.08 -6.85 10.21
C LEU A 25 0.11 -5.59 11.06
N GLY A 26 0.70 -5.76 12.25
CA GLY A 26 1.03 -4.66 13.14
C GLY A 26 2.24 -3.85 12.66
N TYR A 27 2.24 -2.55 12.97
CA TYR A 27 3.37 -1.66 12.66
C TYR A 27 4.71 -2.18 13.21
N GLY A 28 4.68 -2.76 14.40
CA GLY A 28 5.86 -3.27 15.10
C GLY A 28 6.23 -4.72 14.78
N ASP A 29 5.59 -5.37 13.80
CA ASP A 29 5.87 -6.78 13.46
C ASP A 29 7.03 -6.94 12.48
N LEU A 30 7.38 -5.89 11.76
CA LEU A 30 8.43 -5.88 10.75
C LEU A 30 9.79 -5.51 11.37
N SER A 31 10.86 -6.22 10.99
CA SER A 31 12.21 -5.92 11.48
C SER A 31 12.69 -4.53 11.03
N SER A 32 12.31 -4.08 9.82
CA SER A 32 12.52 -2.70 9.34
C SER A 32 11.82 -1.60 10.16
N TYR A 33 10.89 -1.96 11.05
CA TYR A 33 10.24 -1.06 12.01
C TYR A 33 10.70 -1.29 13.46
N GLY A 34 11.72 -2.13 13.67
CA GLY A 34 12.38 -2.32 14.96
C GLY A 34 11.94 -3.56 15.74
N HIS A 35 11.24 -4.51 15.11
CA HIS A 35 10.87 -5.75 15.78
C HIS A 35 12.13 -6.57 16.19
N PRO A 36 12.24 -7.05 17.44
CA PRO A 36 13.48 -7.66 17.96
C PRO A 36 13.75 -9.11 17.49
N THR A 37 12.70 -9.87 17.14
CA THR A 37 12.80 -11.33 16.93
C THR A 37 12.38 -11.78 15.52
N ILE A 38 11.21 -11.37 15.03
CA ILE A 38 10.74 -11.58 13.66
C ILE A 38 11.73 -10.99 12.65
N ARG A 39 12.08 -11.80 11.64
CA ARG A 39 13.00 -11.41 10.56
C ARG A 39 12.24 -11.37 9.24
N THR A 40 12.21 -10.21 8.59
CA THR A 40 11.55 -10.00 7.29
C THR A 40 12.54 -9.54 6.22
N PRO A 41 13.53 -10.36 5.83
CA PRO A 41 14.66 -9.91 5.00
C PRO A 41 14.24 -9.36 3.63
N HIS A 42 13.18 -9.91 3.01
CA HIS A 42 12.67 -9.40 1.73
C HIS A 42 11.96 -8.04 1.87
N LEU A 43 11.19 -7.85 2.95
CA LEU A 43 10.51 -6.58 3.21
C LEU A 43 11.52 -5.50 3.63
N ASP A 44 12.54 -5.88 4.39
CA ASP A 44 13.63 -4.99 4.81
C ASP A 44 14.44 -4.53 3.59
N LYS A 45 14.74 -5.45 2.66
CA LYS A 45 15.38 -5.10 1.38
C LYS A 45 14.53 -4.11 0.60
N MET A 46 13.22 -4.35 0.45
CA MET A 46 12.31 -3.40 -0.22
C MET A 46 12.26 -2.04 0.48
N ALA A 47 12.28 -2.01 1.81
CA ALA A 47 12.32 -0.76 2.58
C ALA A 47 13.64 0.00 2.40
N SER A 48 14.77 -0.69 2.21
CA SER A 48 16.09 -0.08 1.98
C SER A 48 16.30 0.40 0.54
N GLU A 49 15.74 -0.30 -0.44
CA GLU A 49 15.85 0.05 -1.87
C GLU A 49 14.80 1.09 -2.30
N GLY A 50 13.73 1.23 -1.52
CA GLY A 50 12.60 2.11 -1.82
C GLY A 50 12.36 3.17 -0.75
N MET A 51 11.08 3.45 -0.51
CA MET A 51 10.63 4.40 0.50
C MET A 51 9.87 3.66 1.60
N ARG A 52 10.17 4.00 2.86
CA ARG A 52 9.47 3.48 4.05
C ARG A 52 8.68 4.59 4.72
N PHE A 53 7.38 4.38 4.88
CA PHE A 53 6.51 5.34 5.56
C PHE A 53 6.40 5.00 7.05
N THR A 54 6.81 5.92 7.92
CA THR A 54 6.65 5.76 9.37
C THR A 54 5.26 6.14 9.87
N GLN A 55 4.47 6.83 9.03
CA GLN A 55 3.13 7.34 9.33
C GLN A 55 2.18 7.02 8.17
N PHE A 56 1.71 5.77 8.10
CA PHE A 56 0.71 5.31 7.13
C PHE A 56 -0.53 4.82 7.87
N TYR A 57 -1.63 5.57 7.80
CA TYR A 57 -2.87 5.27 8.49
C TYR A 57 -3.91 4.71 7.52
N VAL A 58 -4.55 3.61 7.93
CA VAL A 58 -5.68 3.01 7.19
C VAL A 58 -6.97 3.81 7.41
N GLY A 59 -7.88 3.75 6.45
CA GLY A 59 -9.16 4.46 6.52
C GLY A 59 -10.10 3.98 7.62
N SER A 60 -9.87 2.78 8.18
CA SER A 60 -10.62 2.22 9.30
C SER A 60 -9.83 1.07 9.96
N SER A 61 -10.10 0.81 11.24
CA SER A 61 -9.53 -0.32 12.00
C SER A 61 -10.22 -1.67 11.75
N ILE A 62 -11.10 -1.76 10.75
CA ILE A 62 -11.85 -2.99 10.41
C ILE A 62 -11.54 -3.38 8.96
N CYS A 63 -11.37 -4.67 8.68
CA CYS A 63 -10.89 -5.18 7.38
C CYS A 63 -11.72 -4.70 6.18
N THR A 64 -13.06 -4.80 6.24
CA THR A 64 -13.94 -4.39 5.13
C THR A 64 -13.84 -2.90 4.81
N PRO A 65 -14.05 -1.97 5.75
CA PRO A 65 -13.91 -0.54 5.46
C PRO A 65 -12.48 -0.11 5.15
N SER A 66 -11.46 -0.77 5.72
CA SER A 66 -10.06 -0.53 5.37
C SER A 66 -9.78 -0.86 3.90
N ARG A 67 -10.19 -2.05 3.44
CA ARG A 67 -10.07 -2.46 2.02
C ARG A 67 -10.92 -1.58 1.10
N ALA A 68 -12.14 -1.24 1.51
CA ALA A 68 -13.01 -0.36 0.73
C ALA A 68 -12.38 1.03 0.55
N ALA A 69 -11.78 1.59 1.60
CA ALA A 69 -11.11 2.87 1.53
C ALA A 69 -9.88 2.83 0.60
N LEU A 70 -9.09 1.75 0.66
CA LEU A 70 -7.94 1.55 -0.23
C LEU A 70 -8.35 1.45 -1.71
N LEU A 71 -9.39 0.68 -2.02
CA LEU A 71 -9.82 0.43 -3.41
C LEU A 71 -10.59 1.59 -4.03
N THR A 72 -11.34 2.35 -3.22
CA THR A 72 -12.18 3.44 -3.72
C THR A 72 -11.56 4.81 -3.55
N GLY A 73 -10.52 4.96 -2.73
CA GLY A 73 -9.95 6.25 -2.34
C GLY A 73 -10.92 7.13 -1.53
N LYS A 74 -11.98 6.54 -0.98
CA LYS A 74 -13.05 7.25 -0.24
C LYS A 74 -13.05 6.88 1.23
N LEU A 75 -13.52 7.80 2.06
CA LEU A 75 -13.72 7.52 3.48
C LEU A 75 -14.82 6.45 3.65
N PRO A 76 -14.76 5.58 4.68
CA PRO A 76 -15.76 4.53 4.90
C PRO A 76 -17.21 5.05 5.00
N VAL A 77 -17.39 6.28 5.50
CA VAL A 77 -18.72 6.94 5.55
C VAL A 77 -19.29 7.20 4.15
N GLN A 78 -18.44 7.47 3.15
CA GLN A 78 -18.86 7.73 1.78
C GLN A 78 -19.17 6.44 1.01
N THR A 79 -18.64 5.30 1.45
CA THR A 79 -18.92 3.98 0.86
C THR A 79 -20.04 3.24 1.58
N GLY A 80 -20.54 3.77 2.71
CA GLY A 80 -21.55 3.13 3.54
C GLY A 80 -21.03 1.96 4.39
N MET A 81 -19.71 1.74 4.39
CA MET A 81 -19.03 0.67 5.15
C MET A 81 -18.70 1.17 6.56
N TYR A 82 -19.71 1.45 7.37
CA TYR A 82 -19.53 1.91 8.76
C TYR A 82 -20.66 1.37 9.66
N GLY A 83 -20.47 1.43 10.98
CA GLY A 83 -21.44 0.91 11.95
C GLY A 83 -21.72 -0.58 11.74
N ASN A 84 -23.00 -0.99 11.79
CA ASN A 84 -23.40 -2.40 11.67
C ASN A 84 -23.09 -3.04 10.31
N ARG A 85 -22.71 -2.26 9.30
CA ARG A 85 -22.32 -2.75 7.96
C ARG A 85 -20.80 -2.80 7.77
N SER A 86 -20.03 -2.57 8.83
CA SER A 86 -18.56 -2.61 8.77
C SER A 86 -17.99 -4.03 8.60
N VAL A 87 -18.79 -5.07 8.83
CA VAL A 87 -18.40 -6.46 8.62
C VAL A 87 -19.41 -7.08 7.68
N LEU A 88 -18.92 -7.67 6.59
CA LEU A 88 -19.74 -8.38 5.62
C LEU A 88 -19.55 -9.86 5.86
N PHE A 89 -20.64 -10.56 6.15
CA PHE A 89 -20.67 -12.00 6.17
C PHE A 89 -21.27 -12.49 4.85
N PRO A 90 -20.74 -13.56 4.25
CA PRO A 90 -21.44 -14.22 3.15
C PRO A 90 -22.77 -14.78 3.67
N ASP A 91 -23.81 -14.70 2.85
CA ASP A 91 -25.10 -15.35 3.10
C ASP A 91 -24.97 -16.89 3.14
#